data_AF-A0A6B9ZJH7-F1
#
_entry.id   AF-A0A6B9ZJH7-F1
#
_cell.length_a   1.000
_cell.length_b   1.000
_cell.length_c   1.000
_cell.angle_alpha   90.00
_cell.angle_beta   90.00
_cell.angle_gamma   90.00
#
_symmetry.space_group_name_H-M   'P 1'
#
loop_
_entity.id
_entity.type
_entity.pdbx_description
1 polymer ?
#
loop_
_entity_poly.entity_id
_entity_poly.type
_entity_poly.pdbx_seq_one_letter_code
_entity_poly.pdbx_strand_id
1 'polypeptide(L)'
;MVRRNAIIGLAIIMFALIGYYYYNYSYVEMEPLVKNTFSGKAEKIQVDTAFYQRLAFILEKEGQAFQLDDAGSVMLLRVDARDEAFVLKYTDSAKDSTRIKVLQQQEKTDNEKGNGK
;
A
#
# COMPACT_ATOMS: atom_id res chain seq x y z
N MET A 1 20.74 43.80 -1.80
CA MET A 1 19.45 43.27 -1.28
C MET A 1 18.88 42.14 -2.14
N VAL A 2 18.75 42.32 -3.47
CA VAL A 2 18.12 41.33 -4.39
C VAL A 2 18.72 39.91 -4.29
N ARG A 3 20.06 39.77 -4.21
CA ARG A 3 20.72 38.45 -4.09
C ARG A 3 20.39 37.70 -2.79
N ARG A 4 20.17 38.41 -1.68
CA ARG A 4 19.85 37.78 -0.38
C ARG A 4 18.42 37.24 -0.36
N ASN A 5 17.49 37.96 -1.00
CA ASN A 5 16.09 37.55 -1.13
C ASN A 5 15.93 36.35 -2.07
N ALA A 6 16.74 36.28 -3.15
CA ALA A 6 16.76 35.12 -4.05
C ALA A 6 17.26 33.84 -3.36
N ILE A 7 18.29 33.94 -2.51
CA ILE A 7 18.80 32.79 -1.74
C ILE A 7 17.76 32.29 -0.72
N ILE A 8 17.10 33.21 0.00
CA ILE A 8 16.02 32.85 0.93
C ILE A 8 14.85 32.18 0.18
N GLY A 9 14.47 32.72 -0.99
CA GLY A 9 13.44 32.11 -1.83
C GLY A 9 13.78 30.69 -2.28
N LEU A 10 15.02 30.45 -2.72
CA LEU A 10 15.49 29.11 -3.09
C LEU A 10 15.50 28.13 -1.90
N ALA A 11 15.91 28.60 -0.71
CA ALA A 11 15.89 27.78 0.49
C ALA A 11 14.46 27.34 0.85
N ILE A 12 13.47 28.24 0.76
CA ILE A 12 12.06 27.92 1.02
C ILE A 12 11.53 26.87 0.04
N ILE A 13 11.85 27.01 -1.26
CA ILE A 13 11.45 26.02 -2.28
C ILE A 13 12.07 24.66 -1.99
N MET A 14 13.37 24.63 -1.64
CA MET A 14 14.06 23.39 -1.25
C MET A 14 13.38 22.72 -0.04
N PHE A 15 13.08 23.46 1.02
CA PHE A 15 12.37 22.91 2.18
C PHE A 15 10.96 22.41 1.83
N ALA A 16 10.24 23.11 0.96
CA ALA A 16 8.93 22.67 0.49
C ALA A 16 9.01 21.36 -0.31
N LEU A 17 10.01 21.21 -1.19
CA LEU A 17 10.23 19.97 -1.95
C LEU A 17 10.60 18.80 -1.04
N ILE A 18 11.47 19.03 -0.06
CA ILE A 18 11.84 18.02 0.94
C ILE A 18 10.60 17.61 1.75
N GLY A 19 9.83 18.58 2.24
CA GLY A 19 8.60 18.30 2.99
C GLY A 19 7.58 17.54 2.17
N TYR A 20 7.38 17.92 0.90
CA TYR A 20 6.50 17.21 -0.02
C TYR A 20 6.95 15.76 -0.27
N TYR A 21 8.25 15.54 -0.43
CA TYR A 21 8.82 14.20 -0.56
C TYR A 21 8.52 13.37 0.69
N TYR A 22 8.92 13.82 1.89
CA TYR A 22 8.67 13.08 3.13
C TYR A 22 7.19 12.81 3.39
N TYR A 23 6.31 13.75 3.03
CA TYR A 23 4.87 13.58 3.18
C TYR A 23 4.30 12.49 2.28
N ASN A 24 4.77 12.39 1.03
CA ASN A 24 4.28 11.39 0.08
C ASN A 24 4.85 9.99 0.32
N TYR A 25 6.06 9.91 0.85
CA TYR A 25 6.71 8.64 1.22
C TYR A 25 6.49 8.25 2.69
N SER A 26 5.58 8.93 3.40
CA SER A 26 5.12 8.50 4.72
C SER A 26 4.20 7.28 4.60
N TYR A 27 4.30 6.36 5.55
CA TYR A 27 3.37 5.24 5.66
C TYR A 27 2.05 5.68 6.31
N VAL A 28 0.93 5.23 5.76
CA VAL A 28 -0.43 5.47 6.25
C VAL A 28 -1.25 4.19 6.17
N GLU A 29 -2.24 4.06 7.04
CA GLU A 29 -3.15 2.91 7.02
C GLU A 29 -3.88 2.85 5.68
N MET A 30 -3.90 1.67 5.06
CA MET A 30 -4.69 1.42 3.87
C MET A 30 -6.16 1.32 4.28
N GLU A 31 -6.99 2.21 3.73
CA GLU A 31 -8.45 2.13 3.88
C GLU A 31 -9.03 1.24 2.78
N PRO A 32 -9.61 0.06 3.08
CA PRO A 32 -10.11 -0.84 2.06
C PRO A 32 -11.32 -0.26 1.32
N LEU A 33 -11.32 -0.40 0.00
CA LEU A 33 -12.36 0.14 -0.89
C LEU A 33 -13.00 -0.97 -1.71
N VAL A 34 -14.30 -0.82 -2.00
CA VAL A 34 -15.00 -1.62 -3.00
C VAL A 34 -15.69 -0.72 -4.02
N LYS A 35 -15.75 -1.18 -5.26
CA LYS A 35 -16.52 -0.47 -6.29
C LYS A 35 -17.99 -0.81 -6.15
N ASN A 36 -18.81 0.20 -5.84
CA ASN A 36 -20.26 0.04 -5.83
C ASN A 36 -20.75 -0.10 -7.28
N THR A 37 -21.42 -1.21 -7.58
CA THR A 37 -21.91 -1.54 -8.91
C THR A 37 -23.08 -0.66 -9.37
N PHE A 38 -23.83 -0.07 -8.45
CA PHE A 38 -24.96 0.81 -8.75
C PHE A 38 -24.52 2.28 -8.92
N SER A 39 -23.63 2.77 -8.06
CA SER A 39 -23.17 4.17 -8.10
C SER A 39 -21.92 4.38 -8.95
N GLY A 40 -21.17 3.31 -9.23
CA GLY A 40 -19.88 3.33 -9.92
C GLY A 40 -18.73 3.91 -9.09
N LYS A 41 -18.99 4.33 -7.83
CA LYS A 41 -18.01 4.97 -6.94
C LYS A 41 -17.32 3.96 -6.04
N ALA A 42 -16.10 4.28 -5.61
CA ALA A 42 -15.42 3.56 -4.56
C ALA A 42 -16.02 3.91 -3.19
N GLU A 43 -16.29 2.89 -2.38
CA GLU A 43 -16.85 3.00 -1.03
C GLU A 43 -15.96 2.28 -0.04
N LYS A 44 -15.73 2.91 1.12
CA LYS A 44 -14.97 2.31 2.23
C LYS A 44 -15.75 1.15 2.84
N ILE A 45 -15.04 0.09 3.18
CA ILE A 45 -15.62 -1.08 3.85
C ILE A 45 -14.92 -1.35 5.18
N GLN A 46 -15.66 -1.95 6.10
CA GLN A 46 -15.07 -2.55 7.29
C GLN A 46 -14.57 -3.95 6.97
N VAL A 47 -13.43 -4.30 7.53
CA VAL A 47 -12.75 -5.58 7.32
C VAL A 47 -12.27 -6.16 8.64
N ASP A 48 -12.00 -7.46 8.65
CA ASP A 48 -11.46 -8.17 9.80
C ASP A 48 -9.93 -8.24 9.78
N THR A 49 -9.31 -8.67 10.88
CA THR A 49 -7.86 -8.88 10.95
C THR A 49 -7.37 -9.92 9.93
N ALA A 50 -8.21 -10.91 9.60
CA ALA A 50 -7.87 -11.92 8.59
C ALA A 50 -7.72 -11.30 7.19
N PHE A 51 -8.48 -10.26 6.86
CA PHE A 51 -8.30 -9.49 5.64
C PHE A 51 -6.92 -8.85 5.58
N TYR A 52 -6.48 -8.18 6.65
CA TYR A 52 -5.15 -7.55 6.67
C TYR A 52 -4.01 -8.57 6.54
N GLN A 53 -4.15 -9.77 7.11
CA GLN A 53 -3.19 -10.87 6.91
C GLN A 53 -3.14 -11.31 5.44
N ARG A 54 -4.31 -11.49 4.81
CA ARG A 54 -4.41 -11.85 3.38
C ARG A 54 -3.81 -10.77 2.48
N LEU A 55 -4.09 -9.52 2.80
CA LEU A 55 -3.59 -8.35 2.10
C LEU A 55 -2.07 -8.24 2.19
N ALA A 56 -1.50 -8.34 3.40
CA ALA A 56 -0.06 -8.34 3.62
C ALA A 56 0.63 -9.43 2.80
N PHE A 57 0.08 -10.65 2.82
CA PHE A 57 0.59 -11.76 2.01
C PHE A 57 0.58 -11.47 0.51
N ILE A 58 -0.50 -10.90 -0.02
CA ILE A 58 -0.58 -10.54 -1.45
C ILE A 58 0.42 -9.45 -1.81
N LEU A 59 0.52 -8.40 -0.98
CA LEU A 59 1.48 -7.31 -1.19
C LEU A 59 2.92 -7.83 -1.20
N GLU A 60 3.26 -8.73 -0.27
CA GLU A 60 4.56 -9.40 -0.23
C GLU A 60 4.84 -10.19 -1.51
N LYS A 61 3.89 -11.01 -1.97
CA LYS A 61 4.05 -11.81 -3.20
C LYS A 61 4.13 -10.96 -4.47
N GLU A 62 3.53 -9.77 -4.46
CA GLU A 62 3.60 -8.82 -5.57
C GLU A 62 4.73 -7.79 -5.43
N GLY A 63 5.62 -7.96 -4.42
CA GLY A 63 6.78 -7.08 -4.21
C GLY A 63 6.41 -5.64 -3.89
N GLN A 64 5.22 -5.40 -3.32
CA GLN A 64 4.76 -4.07 -2.95
C GLN A 64 5.32 -3.68 -1.57
N ALA A 65 5.71 -2.42 -1.43
CA ALA A 65 6.20 -1.90 -0.16
C ALA A 65 5.02 -1.70 0.81
N PHE A 66 5.11 -2.32 1.98
CA PHE A 66 4.15 -2.13 3.06
C PHE A 66 4.83 -2.25 4.43
N GLN A 67 4.15 -1.77 5.46
CA GLN A 67 4.47 -2.01 6.86
C GLN A 67 3.22 -2.51 7.58
N LEU A 68 3.41 -3.09 8.76
CA LEU A 68 2.32 -3.41 9.67
C LEU A 68 2.41 -2.47 10.88
N ASP A 69 1.27 -1.97 11.33
CA ASP A 69 1.20 -1.29 12.62
C ASP A 69 1.15 -2.30 13.78
N ASP A 70 1.14 -1.80 15.01
CA ASP A 70 1.06 -2.64 16.22
C ASP A 70 -0.25 -3.46 16.32
N ALA A 71 -1.29 -3.07 15.58
CA ALA A 71 -2.57 -3.75 15.51
C ALA A 71 -2.64 -4.78 14.36
N GLY A 72 -1.61 -4.87 13.52
CA GLY A 72 -1.57 -5.72 12.34
C GLY A 72 -2.30 -5.15 11.11
N SER A 73 -2.66 -3.87 11.13
CA SER A 73 -3.20 -3.13 9.98
C SER A 73 -2.10 -2.92 8.95
N VAL A 74 -2.46 -2.96 7.67
CA VAL A 74 -1.52 -2.74 6.58
C VAL A 74 -1.34 -1.25 6.34
N MET A 75 -0.09 -0.80 6.46
CA MET A 75 0.35 0.55 6.19
C MET A 75 1.04 0.60 4.82
N LEU A 76 0.56 1.45 3.92
CA LEU A 76 1.13 1.67 2.58
C LEU A 76 1.80 3.04 2.51
N LEU A 77 2.66 3.24 1.50
CA LEU A 77 3.08 4.60 1.16
C LEU A 77 1.86 5.45 0.83
N ARG A 78 1.85 6.71 1.29
CA ARG A 78 0.74 7.62 1.10
C ARG A 78 0.36 7.80 -0.38
N VAL A 79 1.33 7.75 -1.29
CA VAL A 79 1.06 7.80 -2.74
C VAL A 79 0.21 6.62 -3.21
N ASP A 80 0.50 5.41 -2.73
CA ASP A 80 -0.21 4.20 -3.12
C ASP A 80 -1.58 4.12 -2.42
N ALA A 81 -1.64 4.50 -1.14
CA ALA A 81 -2.90 4.57 -0.39
C ALA A 81 -3.90 5.60 -0.95
N ARG A 82 -3.41 6.58 -1.74
CA ARG A 82 -4.24 7.58 -2.42
C ARG A 82 -4.65 7.17 -3.83
N ASP A 83 -3.98 6.18 -4.39
CA ASP A 83 -4.36 5.64 -5.69
C ASP A 83 -5.57 4.71 -5.48
N GLU A 84 -6.76 5.22 -5.81
CA GLU A 84 -8.01 4.48 -5.69
C GLU A 84 -7.97 3.15 -6.46
N ALA A 85 -7.34 3.12 -7.65
CA ALA A 85 -7.25 1.92 -8.45
C ALA A 85 -6.34 0.88 -7.79
N PHE A 86 -5.24 1.33 -7.19
CA PHE A 86 -4.36 0.48 -6.40
C PHE A 86 -5.11 -0.13 -5.22
N VAL A 87 -5.78 0.70 -4.41
CA VAL A 87 -6.49 0.28 -3.21
C VAL A 87 -7.62 -0.69 -3.56
N LEU A 88 -8.39 -0.43 -4.61
CA LEU A 88 -9.44 -1.33 -5.10
C LEU A 88 -8.87 -2.68 -5.52
N LYS A 89 -7.81 -2.69 -6.35
CA LYS A 89 -7.16 -3.92 -6.83
C LYS A 89 -6.75 -4.83 -5.67
N TYR A 90 -6.07 -4.28 -4.67
CA TYR A 90 -5.56 -5.08 -3.55
C TYR A 90 -6.67 -5.46 -2.57
N THR A 91 -7.69 -4.62 -2.39
CA THR A 91 -8.88 -4.99 -1.61
C THR A 91 -9.61 -6.17 -2.23
N ASP A 92 -9.86 -6.14 -3.54
CA ASP A 92 -10.51 -7.24 -4.24
C ASP A 92 -9.65 -8.51 -4.22
N SER A 93 -8.33 -8.36 -4.39
CA SER A 93 -7.40 -9.49 -4.32
C SER A 93 -7.38 -10.14 -2.94
N ALA A 94 -7.42 -9.36 -1.87
CA ALA A 94 -7.46 -9.85 -0.48
C ALA A 94 -8.80 -10.51 -0.11
N LYS A 95 -9.88 -10.16 -0.82
CA LYS A 95 -11.19 -10.83 -0.70
C LYS A 95 -11.25 -12.13 -1.52
N ASP A 96 -10.46 -12.24 -2.59
CA ASP A 96 -10.42 -13.42 -3.45
C ASP A 96 -9.69 -14.59 -2.79
N SER A 97 -10.48 -15.42 -2.10
CA SER A 97 -9.98 -16.65 -1.47
C SER A 97 -9.34 -17.65 -2.44
N THR A 98 -9.70 -17.63 -3.72
CA THR A 98 -9.13 -18.54 -4.73
C THR A 98 -7.71 -18.11 -5.07
N ARG A 99 -7.51 -16.83 -5.34
CA ARG A 99 -6.18 -16.25 -5.60
C ARG A 99 -5.21 -16.54 -4.46
N ILE A 100 -5.66 -16.39 -3.23
CA ILE A 100 -4.83 -16.61 -2.04
C ILE A 100 -4.41 -18.08 -1.94
N LYS A 101 -5.33 -19.02 -2.16
CA LYS A 101 -5.01 -20.45 -2.16
C LYS A 101 -3.97 -20.81 -3.23
N VAL A 102 -4.08 -20.23 -4.43
CA VAL A 102 -3.12 -20.46 -5.52
C VAL A 102 -1.72 -19.96 -5.12
N LEU A 103 -1.63 -18.74 -4.58
CA LEU A 103 -0.36 -18.16 -4.13
C LEU A 103 0.27 -18.97 -2.97
N GLN A 104 -0.55 -19.47 -2.03
CA GLN A 104 -0.07 -20.32 -0.92
C GLN A 104 0.42 -21.70 -1.41
N GLN A 105 -0.21 -22.28 -2.43
CA GLN A 105 0.24 -23.55 -3.00
C GLN A 105 1.56 -23.40 -3.75
N GLN A 106 1.74 -22.28 -4.46
CA GLN A 106 3.01 -21.96 -5.12
C GLN A 106 4.16 -21.85 -4.12
N GLU A 107 3.95 -21.11 -3.02
CA GLU A 107 4.96 -20.96 -1.97
C GLU A 107 5.37 -22.29 -1.32
N LYS A 108 4.40 -23.18 -1.05
CA LYS A 108 4.71 -24.53 -0.53
C LYS A 108 5.58 -25.32 -1.50
N THR A 109 5.25 -25.27 -2.79
CA THR A 109 5.98 -25.97 -3.84
C THR A 109 7.41 -25.44 -3.99
N ASP A 110 7.60 -24.13 -3.90
CA ASP A 110 8.91 -23.49 -4.01
C ASP A 110 9.80 -23.81 -2.79
N ASN A 111 9.22 -23.81 -1.59
CA ASN A 111 9.92 -24.19 -0.36
C ASN A 111 10.34 -25.67 -0.36
N GLU A 112 9.48 -26.57 -0.84
CA GLU A 112 9.81 -28.00 -0.98
C GLU A 112 10.96 -28.25 -1.98
N LYS A 113 11.03 -27.46 -3.06
CA LYS A 113 12.13 -27.56 -4.04
C LYS A 113 13.43 -26.91 -3.55
N GLY A 114 13.35 -25.87 -2.71
CA GLY A 114 14.50 -25.18 -2.13
C GLY A 114 15.21 -25.97 -1.03
N ASN A 115 14.48 -26.80 -0.28
CA ASN A 115 14.99 -27.57 0.86
C ASN A 115 15.61 -28.93 0.50
N GLY A 116 15.72 -29.24 -0.81
CA GLY A 116 16.27 -30.49 -1.34
C GLY A 116 17.71 -30.39 -1.85
N LYS A 117 18.49 -29.39 -1.40
CA LYS A 117 19.91 -29.21 -1.74
C LYS A 117 20.81 -29.32 -0.52
#